data_AF-A0AAN9GYU8-F1
#
_entry.id   AF-A0AAN9GYU8-F1
#
_cell.length_a   1.000
_cell.length_b   1.000
_cell.length_c   1.000
_cell.angle_alpha   90.00
_cell.angle_beta   90.00
_cell.angle_gamma   90.00
#
_symmetry.space_group_name_H-M   'P 1'
#
loop_
_entity.id
_entity.type
_entity.pdbx_description
1 polymer ?
#
loop_
_entity_poly.entity_id
_entity_poly.type
_entity_poly.pdbx_seq_one_letter_code
_entity_poly.pdbx_strand_id
1 'polypeptide(L)'
;MSSDFEAYELDFGTLTAEITNKVGRIPKLAGEEKTQLVLNVDKQLEEVRELLEQMDLEVREIPIQSRGMYNSRLKSYKQEMEKLEKDFKRSRIAYSDEVRNELLGDDASSSESQRAHLLDNTERLERSSRRLEAGYQIAVETEQVGQEILANLNSDREKIQRSRDRLRETDANLGKSSRILTGMLRRIIQNRVLVFILGAIILLTIVLAIYFNLRGH
;
A
#
# COMPACT_ATOMS: atom_id res chain seq x y z
N MET A 1 14.24 2.84 -10.83
CA MET A 1 12.99 2.30 -11.40
C MET A 1 11.87 2.84 -10.54
N SER A 2 11.20 3.90 -11.02
CA SER A 2 10.00 4.51 -10.41
C SER A 2 9.13 5.24 -11.47
N SER A 3 9.39 5.01 -12.77
CA SER A 3 8.69 5.71 -13.85
C SER A 3 7.21 5.37 -13.90
N ASP A 4 6.87 4.12 -13.57
CA ASP A 4 5.53 3.60 -13.83
C ASP A 4 4.58 4.04 -12.71
N PHE A 5 5.05 4.08 -11.46
CA PHE A 5 4.31 4.68 -10.36
C PHE A 5 4.04 6.18 -10.58
N GLU A 6 5.01 6.94 -11.10
CA GLU A 6 4.83 8.36 -11.40
C GLU A 6 3.85 8.60 -12.55
N ALA A 7 3.85 7.72 -13.56
CA ALA A 7 2.86 7.74 -14.63
C ALA A 7 1.44 7.48 -14.10
N TYR A 8 1.28 6.47 -13.24
CA TYR A 8 0.02 6.23 -12.55
C TYR A 8 -0.39 7.40 -11.66
N GLU A 9 0.54 8.03 -10.93
CA GLU A 9 0.23 9.19 -10.10
C GLU A 9 -0.32 10.37 -10.94
N LEU A 10 0.22 10.58 -12.14
CA LEU A 10 -0.26 11.59 -13.08
C LEU A 10 -1.67 11.26 -13.61
N ASP A 11 -1.87 10.02 -14.04
CA ASP A 11 -3.16 9.54 -14.56
C ASP A 11 -4.25 9.62 -13.48
N PHE A 12 -3.93 9.22 -12.24
CA PHE A 12 -4.80 9.40 -11.07
C PHE A 12 -5.22 10.86 -10.89
N GLY A 13 -4.26 11.79 -10.93
CA GLY A 13 -4.53 13.22 -10.77
C GLY A 13 -5.43 13.79 -11.87
N THR A 14 -5.24 13.36 -13.11
CA THR A 14 -6.06 13.83 -14.25
C THR A 14 -7.49 13.27 -14.18
N LEU A 15 -7.66 11.97 -13.94
CA LEU A 15 -8.95 11.31 -13.81
C LEU A 15 -9.76 11.86 -12.63
N THR A 16 -9.13 12.02 -11.46
CA THR A 16 -9.83 12.56 -10.27
C THR A 16 -10.27 14.01 -10.46
N ALA A 17 -9.46 14.84 -11.13
CA ALA A 17 -9.85 16.22 -11.46
C ALA A 17 -11.03 16.25 -12.44
N GLU A 18 -11.01 15.40 -13.46
CA GLU A 18 -12.11 15.29 -14.43
C GLU A 18 -13.41 14.81 -13.77
N ILE A 19 -13.34 13.76 -12.94
CA ILE A 19 -14.47 13.25 -12.17
C ILE A 19 -15.02 14.34 -11.25
N THR A 20 -14.16 15.06 -10.52
CA THR A 20 -14.60 16.14 -9.62
C THR A 20 -15.39 17.21 -10.39
N ASN A 21 -14.93 17.59 -11.58
CA ASN A 21 -15.62 18.55 -12.44
C ASN A 21 -16.99 18.02 -12.89
N LYS A 22 -17.05 16.77 -13.38
CA LYS A 22 -18.29 16.12 -13.81
C LYS A 22 -19.29 15.96 -12.66
N VAL A 23 -18.84 15.53 -11.49
CA VAL A 23 -19.64 15.40 -10.26
C VAL A 23 -20.28 16.73 -9.85
N GLY A 24 -19.56 17.85 -10.02
CA GLY A 24 -20.09 19.20 -9.78
C GLY A 24 -21.09 19.68 -10.85
N ARG A 25 -21.09 19.08 -12.04
CA ARG A 25 -22.05 19.36 -13.12
C ARG A 25 -23.31 18.51 -13.05
N ILE A 26 -23.26 17.31 -12.48
CA ILE A 26 -24.41 16.40 -12.33
C ILE A 26 -25.66 17.11 -11.75
N PRO A 27 -25.57 17.90 -10.66
CA PRO A 27 -26.75 18.55 -10.11
C PRO A 27 -27.39 19.61 -11.03
N LYS A 28 -26.65 20.14 -12.01
CA LYS A 28 -27.10 21.22 -12.91
C LYS A 28 -27.72 20.71 -14.21
N LEU A 29 -27.65 19.41 -14.45
CA LEU A 29 -28.19 18.77 -15.64
C LEU A 29 -29.52 18.07 -15.30
N ALA A 30 -30.31 17.76 -16.32
CA ALA A 30 -31.58 17.03 -16.19
C ALA A 30 -31.75 16.07 -17.38
N GLY A 31 -32.64 15.09 -17.23
CA GLY A 31 -32.96 14.12 -18.29
C GLY A 31 -31.79 13.22 -18.71
N GLU A 32 -31.77 12.88 -20.00
CA GLU A 32 -30.85 11.88 -20.59
C GLU A 32 -29.37 12.27 -20.48
N GLU A 33 -29.04 13.56 -20.61
CA GLU A 33 -27.66 14.06 -20.49
C GLU A 33 -27.08 13.81 -19.10
N LYS A 34 -27.91 13.89 -18.07
CA LYS A 34 -27.51 13.58 -16.69
C LYS A 34 -27.30 12.09 -16.48
N THR A 35 -28.18 11.25 -17.02
CA THR A 35 -28.04 9.78 -16.96
C THR A 35 -26.74 9.34 -17.62
N GLN A 36 -26.44 9.87 -18.80
CA GLN A 36 -25.18 9.60 -19.53
C GLN A 36 -23.96 10.06 -18.73
N LEU A 37 -24.01 11.25 -18.13
CA LEU A 37 -22.91 11.77 -17.32
C LEU A 37 -22.68 10.94 -16.04
N VAL A 38 -23.75 10.50 -15.38
CA VAL A 38 -23.67 9.62 -14.20
C VAL A 38 -23.00 8.30 -14.56
N LEU A 39 -23.41 7.65 -15.67
CA LEU A 39 -22.78 6.42 -16.14
C LEU A 39 -21.30 6.62 -16.51
N ASN A 40 -20.98 7.75 -17.16
CA ASN A 40 -19.61 8.07 -17.50
C ASN A 40 -18.73 8.24 -16.26
N VAL A 41 -19.22 8.96 -15.24
CA VAL A 41 -18.50 9.14 -13.97
C VAL A 41 -18.36 7.81 -13.23
N ASP A 42 -19.36 6.94 -13.26
CA ASP A 42 -19.30 5.62 -12.61
C ASP A 42 -18.19 4.76 -13.24
N LYS A 43 -18.09 4.75 -14.57
CA LYS A 43 -17.00 4.08 -15.30
C LYS A 43 -15.64 4.67 -14.97
N GLN A 44 -15.50 6.00 -14.94
CA GLN A 44 -14.23 6.64 -14.59
C GLN A 44 -13.80 6.38 -13.14
N LEU A 45 -14.75 6.28 -12.20
CA LEU A 45 -14.46 5.87 -10.83
C LEU A 45 -13.92 4.44 -10.76
N GLU A 46 -14.39 3.54 -11.62
CA GLU A 46 -13.86 2.19 -11.74
C GLU A 46 -12.44 2.19 -12.33
N GLU A 47 -12.17 2.98 -13.37
CA GLU A 47 -10.81 3.18 -13.90
C GLU A 47 -9.83 3.70 -12.83
N VAL A 48 -10.27 4.64 -11.96
CA VAL A 48 -9.45 5.12 -10.84
C VAL A 48 -9.19 4.02 -9.80
N ARG A 49 -10.14 3.10 -9.56
CA ARG A 49 -9.92 1.94 -8.67
C ARG A 49 -8.86 1.00 -9.22
N GLU A 50 -8.98 0.63 -10.49
CA GLU A 50 -8.00 -0.23 -11.16
C GLU A 50 -6.59 0.38 -11.09
N LEU A 51 -6.50 1.69 -11.28
CA LEU A 51 -5.24 2.41 -11.24
C LEU A 51 -4.63 2.44 -9.81
N LEU A 52 -5.44 2.59 -8.77
CA LEU A 52 -4.99 2.45 -7.38
C LEU A 52 -4.51 1.03 -7.04
N GLU A 53 -5.14 0.00 -7.62
CA GLU A 53 -4.68 -1.38 -7.47
C GLU A 53 -3.32 -1.59 -8.15
N GLN A 54 -3.13 -1.07 -9.36
CA GLN A 54 -1.83 -1.10 -10.05
C GLN A 54 -0.75 -0.38 -9.24
N MET A 55 -1.05 0.79 -8.67
CA MET A 55 -0.13 1.50 -7.77
C MET A 55 0.21 0.66 -6.52
N ASP A 56 -0.73 -0.10 -5.96
CA ASP A 56 -0.47 -0.98 -4.79
C ASP A 56 0.49 -2.11 -5.15
N LEU A 57 0.35 -2.68 -6.36
CA LEU A 57 1.26 -3.69 -6.89
C LEU A 57 2.67 -3.14 -7.10
N GLU A 58 2.80 -1.98 -7.75
CA GLU A 58 4.09 -1.32 -7.97
C GLU A 58 4.82 -1.02 -6.65
N VAL A 59 4.09 -0.54 -5.63
CA VAL A 59 4.69 -0.26 -4.32
C VAL A 59 5.22 -1.54 -3.65
N ARG A 60 4.66 -2.71 -3.96
CA ARG A 60 5.20 -4.00 -3.51
C ARG A 60 6.46 -4.42 -4.26
N GLU A 61 6.79 -3.84 -5.39
CA GLU A 61 8.08 -4.11 -6.06
C GLU A 61 9.19 -3.18 -5.58
N ILE A 62 8.83 -2.04 -5.00
CA ILE A 62 9.78 -1.05 -4.46
C ILE A 62 10.56 -1.59 -3.23
N PRO A 63 11.87 -1.27 -3.10
CA PRO A 63 12.67 -1.60 -1.92
C PRO A 63 12.08 -1.06 -0.60
N ILE A 64 12.25 -1.82 0.49
CA ILE A 64 11.67 -1.50 1.82
C ILE A 64 12.09 -0.11 2.33
N GLN A 65 13.27 0.40 1.95
CA GLN A 65 13.80 1.69 2.39
C GLN A 65 12.98 2.88 1.87
N SER A 66 12.41 2.79 0.66
CA SER A 66 11.62 3.86 0.03
C SER A 66 10.10 3.61 0.11
N ARG A 67 9.66 2.37 0.34
CA ARG A 67 8.23 2.01 0.47
C ARG A 67 7.43 2.85 1.46
N GLY A 68 8.04 3.33 2.54
CA GLY A 68 7.33 4.11 3.57
C GLY A 68 6.70 5.39 3.01
N MET A 69 7.41 6.08 2.11
CA MET A 69 6.93 7.31 1.48
C MET A 69 5.78 7.03 0.50
N TYR A 70 5.94 6.01 -0.34
CA TYR A 70 4.92 5.62 -1.32
C TYR A 70 3.64 5.08 -0.67
N ASN A 71 3.75 4.29 0.40
CA ASN A 71 2.59 3.83 1.18
C ASN A 71 1.81 4.99 1.81
N SER A 72 2.50 6.02 2.28
CA SER A 72 1.83 7.21 2.80
C SER A 72 1.05 7.94 1.71
N ARG A 73 1.61 8.09 0.50
CA ARG A 73 0.91 8.70 -0.64
C ARG A 73 -0.29 7.87 -1.09
N LEU A 74 -0.11 6.56 -1.22
CA LEU A 74 -1.14 5.62 -1.62
C LEU A 74 -2.33 5.60 -0.64
N LYS A 75 -2.05 5.76 0.66
CA LYS A 75 -3.09 5.95 1.67
C LYS A 75 -3.87 7.24 1.46
N SER A 76 -3.20 8.35 1.14
CA SER A 76 -3.87 9.62 0.82
C SER A 76 -4.76 9.50 -0.42
N TYR A 77 -4.28 8.84 -1.49
CA TYR A 77 -5.08 8.64 -2.70
C TYR A 77 -6.30 7.75 -2.46
N LYS A 78 -6.17 6.69 -1.65
CA LYS A 78 -7.33 5.88 -1.20
C LYS A 78 -8.38 6.73 -0.46
N GLN A 79 -7.94 7.63 0.42
CA GLN A 79 -8.86 8.55 1.12
C GLN A 79 -9.54 9.55 0.18
N GLU A 80 -8.79 10.06 -0.81
CA GLU A 80 -9.34 10.97 -1.82
C GLU A 80 -10.39 10.27 -2.69
N MET A 81 -10.14 9.03 -3.11
CA MET A 81 -11.10 8.20 -3.83
C MET A 81 -12.38 7.96 -3.02
N GLU A 82 -12.28 7.62 -1.72
CA GLU A 82 -13.45 7.47 -0.85
C GLU A 82 -14.28 8.75 -0.74
N LYS A 83 -13.62 9.90 -0.69
CA LYS A 83 -14.28 11.20 -0.67
C LYS A 83 -15.01 11.45 -2.00
N LEU A 84 -14.35 11.18 -3.12
CA LEU A 84 -14.90 11.35 -4.47
C LEU A 84 -16.13 10.45 -4.69
N GLU A 85 -16.12 9.21 -4.22
CA GLU A 85 -17.28 8.33 -4.23
C GLU A 85 -18.46 8.87 -3.41
N LYS A 86 -18.19 9.42 -2.21
CA LYS A 86 -19.22 10.01 -1.36
C LYS A 86 -19.84 11.24 -2.03
N ASP A 87 -19.02 12.08 -2.64
CA ASP A 87 -19.46 13.27 -3.36
C ASP A 87 -20.29 12.89 -4.59
N PHE A 88 -19.88 11.88 -5.36
CA PHE A 88 -20.67 11.34 -6.46
C PHE A 88 -22.02 10.76 -6.01
N LYS A 89 -22.03 9.93 -4.97
CA LYS A 89 -23.26 9.37 -4.39
C LYS A 89 -24.22 10.48 -3.94
N ARG A 90 -23.70 11.55 -3.34
CA ARG A 90 -24.49 12.72 -2.92
C ARG A 90 -25.09 13.47 -4.12
N SER A 91 -24.29 13.73 -5.15
CA SER A 91 -24.77 14.35 -6.40
C SER A 91 -25.83 13.49 -7.12
N ARG A 92 -25.73 12.16 -6.99
CA ARG A 92 -26.71 11.21 -7.53
C ARG A 92 -28.00 11.13 -6.71
N ILE A 93 -27.97 11.37 -5.40
CA ILE A 93 -29.19 11.37 -4.57
C ILE A 93 -30.01 12.64 -4.81
N ALA A 94 -29.35 13.79 -5.02
CA ALA A 94 -30.04 15.03 -5.42
C ALA A 94 -30.87 14.85 -6.71
N TYR A 95 -30.45 13.98 -7.61
CA TYR A 95 -31.21 13.56 -8.79
C TYR A 95 -32.46 12.73 -8.46
N SER A 96 -32.37 11.83 -7.48
CA SER A 96 -33.47 10.92 -7.14
C SER A 96 -34.68 11.65 -6.55
N ASP A 97 -34.48 12.69 -5.75
CA ASP A 97 -35.59 13.46 -5.18
C ASP A 97 -36.26 14.36 -6.24
N GLU A 98 -35.48 14.91 -7.18
CA GLU A 98 -36.00 15.76 -8.25
C GLU A 98 -36.83 14.95 -9.26
N VAL A 99 -36.35 13.78 -9.70
CA VAL A 99 -37.11 12.86 -10.57
C VAL A 99 -38.34 12.29 -9.87
N ARG A 100 -38.25 11.98 -8.57
CA ARG A 100 -39.40 11.50 -7.79
C ARG A 100 -40.46 12.60 -7.61
N ASN A 101 -40.05 13.85 -7.51
CA ASN A 101 -40.97 14.98 -7.40
C ASN A 101 -41.60 15.33 -8.75
N GLU A 102 -40.88 15.16 -9.87
CA GLU A 102 -41.44 15.29 -11.23
C GLU A 102 -42.41 14.15 -11.59
N LEU A 103 -42.19 12.93 -11.07
CA LEU A 103 -43.06 11.77 -11.32
C LEU A 103 -44.32 11.74 -10.42
N LEU A 104 -44.41 12.61 -9.42
CA LEU A 104 -45.53 12.70 -8.47
C LEU A 104 -46.32 14.02 -8.58
N GLY A 105 -46.00 14.85 -9.58
CA GLY A 105 -46.80 16.02 -9.91
C GLY A 105 -47.99 15.63 -10.78
N ASP A 106 -49.19 15.86 -10.25
CA ASP A 106 -50.51 15.74 -10.90
C ASP A 106 -51.14 14.33 -10.85
N ASP A 107 -51.87 14.02 -9.78
CA ASP A 107 -53.34 13.91 -9.87
C ASP A 107 -54.00 13.69 -8.49
N ALA A 108 -55.23 14.16 -8.37
CA ALA A 108 -55.95 14.48 -7.16
C ALA A 108 -56.54 13.28 -6.38
N SER A 109 -56.63 13.45 -5.04
CA SER A 109 -57.72 13.03 -4.15
C SER A 109 -58.46 11.69 -4.43
N SER A 110 -58.19 10.65 -3.63
CA SER A 110 -59.23 9.75 -3.14
C SER A 110 -58.77 8.98 -1.89
N SER A 111 -59.71 8.58 -1.03
CA SER A 111 -59.48 7.76 0.17
C SER A 111 -58.88 6.36 -0.11
N GLU A 112 -58.84 5.92 -1.37
CA GLU A 112 -58.13 4.71 -1.81
C GLU A 112 -56.62 4.92 -1.83
N SER A 113 -56.15 6.11 -2.23
CA SER A 113 -54.73 6.46 -2.21
C SER A 113 -54.15 6.43 -0.80
N GLN A 114 -54.95 6.73 0.23
CA GLN A 114 -54.51 6.70 1.62
C GLN A 114 -54.33 5.26 2.14
N ARG A 115 -55.19 4.32 1.73
CA ARG A 115 -54.99 2.88 2.00
C ARG A 115 -53.82 2.31 1.21
N ALA A 116 -53.68 2.68 -0.06
CA ALA A 116 -52.53 2.30 -0.89
C ALA A 116 -51.22 2.86 -0.31
N HIS A 117 -51.22 4.10 0.20
CA HIS A 117 -50.06 4.70 0.87
C HIS A 117 -49.72 4.03 2.21
N LEU A 118 -50.70 3.52 2.96
CA LEU A 118 -50.44 2.76 4.20
C LEU A 118 -49.91 1.35 3.92
N LEU A 119 -50.42 0.68 2.89
CA LEU A 119 -49.89 -0.60 2.41
C LEU A 119 -48.49 -0.43 1.83
N ASP A 120 -48.24 0.60 1.02
CA ASP A 120 -46.91 0.94 0.51
C ASP A 120 -45.96 1.31 1.65
N ASN A 121 -46.40 2.09 2.65
CA ASN A 121 -45.58 2.34 3.84
C ASN A 121 -45.26 1.05 4.60
N THR A 122 -46.23 0.14 4.74
CA THR A 122 -46.02 -1.15 5.41
C THR A 122 -45.03 -2.02 4.63
N GLU A 123 -45.15 -2.10 3.31
CA GLU A 123 -44.23 -2.85 2.46
C GLU A 123 -42.83 -2.21 2.44
N ARG A 124 -42.74 -0.88 2.41
CA ARG A 124 -41.46 -0.16 2.52
C ARG A 124 -40.82 -0.36 3.89
N LEU A 125 -41.61 -0.42 4.96
CA LEU A 125 -41.12 -0.67 6.31
C LEU A 125 -40.63 -2.11 6.47
N GLU A 126 -41.36 -3.09 5.92
CA GLU A 126 -40.93 -4.50 5.89
C GLU A 126 -39.64 -4.67 5.05
N ARG A 127 -39.57 -4.02 3.89
CA ARG A 127 -38.37 -4.01 3.03
C ARG A 127 -37.19 -3.30 3.70
N SER A 128 -37.44 -2.21 4.42
CA SER A 128 -36.43 -1.51 5.22
C SER A 128 -35.95 -2.37 6.38
N SER A 129 -36.86 -3.08 7.07
CA SER A 129 -36.53 -4.02 8.15
C SER A 129 -35.64 -5.14 7.64
N ARG A 130 -35.98 -5.76 6.50
CA ARG A 130 -35.14 -6.79 5.88
C ARG A 130 -33.75 -6.27 5.48
N ARG A 131 -33.68 -5.04 4.95
CA ARG A 131 -32.40 -4.38 4.64
C ARG A 131 -31.59 -4.05 5.88
N LEU A 132 -32.25 -3.64 6.98
CA LEU A 132 -31.61 -3.37 8.25
C LEU A 132 -31.02 -4.65 8.85
N GLU A 133 -31.76 -5.75 8.78
CA GLU A 133 -31.32 -7.05 9.27
C GLU A 133 -30.17 -7.62 8.44
N ALA A 134 -30.25 -7.53 7.11
CA ALA A 134 -29.13 -7.87 6.23
C ALA A 134 -27.91 -6.97 6.48
N GLY A 135 -28.13 -5.67 6.68
CA GLY A 135 -27.06 -4.72 7.01
C GLY A 135 -26.41 -5.00 8.36
N TYR A 136 -27.20 -5.40 9.35
CA TYR A 136 -26.71 -5.83 10.65
C TYR A 136 -25.84 -7.09 10.54
N GLN A 137 -26.29 -8.09 9.78
CA GLN A 137 -25.53 -9.30 9.54
C GLN A 137 -24.18 -9.00 8.86
N ILE A 138 -24.19 -8.16 7.82
CA ILE A 138 -22.97 -7.74 7.11
C ILE A 138 -22.05 -6.95 8.05
N ALA A 139 -22.59 -6.09 8.91
CA ALA A 139 -21.80 -5.34 9.89
C ALA A 139 -21.11 -6.26 10.89
N VAL A 140 -21.80 -7.30 11.37
CA VAL A 140 -21.22 -8.32 12.27
C VAL A 140 -20.14 -9.13 11.57
N GLU A 141 -20.36 -9.55 10.33
CA GLU A 141 -19.34 -10.24 9.52
C GLU A 141 -18.12 -9.35 9.28
N THR A 142 -18.33 -8.07 9.00
CA THR A 142 -17.27 -7.07 8.85
C THR A 142 -16.51 -6.85 10.16
N GLU A 143 -17.19 -6.85 11.30
CA GLU A 143 -16.54 -6.78 12.62
C GLU A 143 -15.64 -7.99 12.86
N GLN A 144 -16.10 -9.19 12.54
CA GLN A 144 -15.31 -10.42 12.67
C GLN A 144 -14.06 -10.39 11.77
N VAL A 145 -14.21 -10.00 10.51
CA VAL A 145 -13.08 -9.81 9.59
C VAL A 145 -12.12 -8.74 10.12
N GLY A 146 -12.65 -7.64 10.67
CA GLY A 146 -11.85 -6.58 11.29
C GLY A 146 -11.04 -7.09 12.50
N GLN A 147 -11.64 -7.93 13.34
CA GLN A 147 -10.93 -8.57 14.47
C GLN A 147 -9.81 -9.49 14.00
N GLU A 148 -10.05 -10.28 12.95
CA GLU A 148 -9.02 -11.14 12.36
C GLU A 148 -7.86 -10.32 11.78
N ILE A 149 -8.15 -9.23 11.08
CA ILE A 149 -7.13 -8.29 10.57
C ILE A 149 -6.29 -7.73 11.72
N LEU A 150 -6.93 -7.28 12.82
CA LEU A 150 -6.20 -6.78 13.98
C LEU A 150 -5.30 -7.84 14.62
N ALA A 151 -5.77 -9.09 14.71
CA ALA A 151 -4.98 -10.20 15.20
C ALA A 151 -3.75 -10.48 14.31
N ASN A 152 -3.95 -10.50 12.99
CA ASN A 152 -2.89 -10.69 12.01
C ASN A 152 -1.86 -9.55 12.06
N LEU A 153 -2.31 -8.30 12.14
CA LEU A 153 -1.44 -7.13 12.29
C LEU A 153 -0.59 -7.19 13.56
N ASN A 154 -1.16 -7.67 14.67
CA ASN A 154 -0.42 -7.84 15.91
C ASN A 154 0.67 -8.93 15.78
N SER A 155 0.33 -10.08 15.18
CA SER A 155 1.30 -11.14 14.86
C SER A 155 2.40 -10.64 13.93
N ASP A 156 2.06 -9.85 12.91
CA ASP A 156 3.05 -9.32 11.96
C ASP A 156 3.94 -8.25 12.61
N ARG A 157 3.40 -7.42 13.50
CA ARG A 157 4.21 -6.53 14.35
C ARG A 157 5.23 -7.32 15.16
N GLU A 158 4.83 -8.44 15.74
CA GLU A 158 5.72 -9.30 16.50
C GLU A 158 6.81 -9.92 15.60
N LYS A 159 6.45 -10.42 14.41
CA LYS A 159 7.43 -10.94 13.43
C LYS A 159 8.44 -9.88 13.00
N ILE A 160 7.99 -8.64 12.77
CA ILE A 160 8.86 -7.50 12.43
C ILE A 160 9.80 -7.21 13.60
N GLN A 161 9.28 -7.19 14.83
CA GLN A 161 10.09 -6.92 16.01
C GLN A 161 11.16 -7.99 16.22
N ARG A 162 10.79 -9.28 16.13
CA ARG A 162 11.76 -10.39 16.20
C ARG A 162 12.81 -10.32 15.09
N SER A 163 12.42 -9.94 13.88
CA SER A 163 13.36 -9.74 12.77
C SER A 163 14.34 -8.60 13.04
N ARG A 164 13.86 -7.47 13.61
CA ARG A 164 14.71 -6.34 14.00
C ARG A 164 15.68 -6.72 15.12
N ASP A 165 15.23 -7.48 16.12
CA ASP A 165 16.10 -7.93 17.21
C ASP A 165 17.17 -8.90 16.70
N ARG A 166 16.82 -9.84 15.82
CA ARG A 166 17.78 -10.72 15.14
C ARG A 166 18.80 -9.95 14.30
N LEU A 167 18.38 -8.89 13.60
CA LEU A 167 19.31 -8.04 12.85
C LEU A 167 20.27 -7.29 13.78
N ARG A 168 19.79 -6.72 14.89
CA ARG A 168 20.66 -6.08 15.89
C ARG A 168 21.64 -7.06 16.54
N GLU A 169 21.20 -8.28 16.81
CA GLU A 169 22.07 -9.34 17.33
C GLU A 169 23.10 -9.77 16.29
N THR A 170 22.70 -9.90 15.02
CA THR A 170 23.59 -10.20 13.90
C THR A 170 24.64 -9.10 13.72
N ASP A 171 24.27 -7.82 13.81
CA ASP A 171 25.21 -6.69 13.78
C ASP A 171 26.21 -6.73 14.95
N ALA A 172 25.72 -7.03 16.16
CA ALA A 172 26.59 -7.18 17.33
C ALA A 172 27.56 -8.36 17.19
N ASN A 173 27.11 -9.47 16.61
CA ASN A 173 27.93 -10.64 16.34
C ASN A 173 28.91 -10.41 15.17
N LEU A 174 28.53 -9.64 14.14
CA LEU A 174 29.44 -9.21 13.07
C LEU A 174 30.58 -8.35 13.63
N GLY A 175 30.29 -7.45 14.56
CA GLY A 175 31.31 -6.64 15.23
C GLY A 175 32.32 -7.47 16.02
N LYS A 176 31.87 -8.55 16.68
CA LYS A 176 32.75 -9.50 17.40
C LYS A 176 33.58 -10.35 16.42
N SER A 177 32.96 -10.86 15.36
CA SER A 177 33.65 -11.65 14.33
C SER A 177 34.70 -10.84 13.57
N SER A 178 34.43 -9.56 13.26
CA SER A 178 35.40 -8.66 12.64
C SER A 178 36.66 -8.51 13.49
N ARG A 179 36.50 -8.34 14.81
CA ARG A 179 37.64 -8.21 15.74
C ARG A 179 38.50 -9.49 15.81
N ILE A 180 37.87 -10.67 15.78
CA ILE A 180 38.59 -11.96 15.77
C ILE A 180 39.31 -12.16 14.43
N LEU A 181 38.65 -11.85 13.30
CA LEU A 181 39.23 -11.94 11.96
C LEU A 181 40.44 -11.02 11.80
N THR A 182 40.38 -9.77 12.26
CA THR A 182 41.55 -8.86 12.24
C THR A 182 42.70 -9.41 13.09
N GLY A 183 42.40 -10.04 14.23
CA GLY A 183 43.40 -10.71 15.06
C GLY A 183 44.08 -11.89 14.35
N MET A 184 43.31 -12.72 13.63
CA MET A 184 43.84 -13.82 12.83
C MET A 184 44.68 -13.33 11.64
N LEU A 185 44.21 -12.31 10.91
CA LEU A 185 44.94 -11.68 9.80
C LEU A 185 46.31 -11.15 10.24
N ARG A 186 46.36 -10.48 11.41
CA ARG A 186 47.63 -9.95 11.94
C ARG A 186 48.63 -11.07 12.28
N ARG A 187 48.15 -12.19 12.85
CA ARG A 187 48.99 -13.38 13.13
C ARG A 187 49.53 -14.01 11.85
N ILE A 188 48.73 -14.08 10.78
CA ILE A 188 49.17 -14.61 9.49
C ILE A 188 50.29 -13.76 8.89
N ILE A 189 50.16 -12.42 8.95
CA ILE A 189 51.19 -11.50 8.47
C ILE A 189 52.48 -11.66 9.29
N GLN A 190 52.39 -11.73 10.62
CA GLN A 190 53.55 -11.94 11.49
C GLN A 190 54.28 -13.24 11.18
N ASN A 191 53.56 -14.36 11.01
CA ASN A 191 54.16 -15.64 10.68
C ASN A 191 54.83 -15.62 9.30
N ARG A 192 54.23 -14.97 8.29
CA ARG A 192 54.86 -14.80 6.98
C ARG A 192 56.17 -14.01 7.09
N VAL A 193 56.18 -12.91 7.83
CA VAL A 193 57.40 -12.10 8.04
C VAL A 193 58.50 -12.91 8.73
N LEU A 194 58.16 -13.68 9.77
CA LEU A 194 59.12 -14.56 10.44
C LEU A 194 59.74 -15.59 9.49
N VAL A 195 58.94 -16.24 8.63
CA VAL A 195 59.44 -17.20 7.65
C VAL A 195 60.40 -16.54 6.65
N PHE A 196 60.09 -15.33 6.17
CA PHE A 196 61.00 -14.58 5.28
C PHE A 196 62.32 -14.21 5.95
N ILE A 197 62.29 -13.74 7.21
CA ILE A 197 63.49 -13.41 7.97
C ILE A 197 64.37 -14.65 8.16
N LEU A 198 63.75 -15.78 8.53
CA LEU A 198 64.46 -17.03 8.78
C LEU A 198 65.11 -17.58 7.50
N GLY A 199 64.41 -17.49 6.35
CA GLY A 199 64.98 -17.81 5.04
C GLY A 199 66.15 -16.89 4.64
N ALA A 200 66.05 -15.59 4.92
CA ALA A 200 67.13 -14.63 4.65
C ALA A 200 68.39 -14.92 5.49
N ILE A 201 68.23 -15.29 6.77
CA ILE A 201 69.35 -15.68 7.64
C ILE A 201 70.04 -16.93 7.08
N ILE A 202 69.28 -17.96 6.71
CA ILE A 202 69.86 -19.19 6.13
C ILE A 202 70.63 -18.86 4.85
N LEU A 203 70.05 -18.06 3.96
CA LEU A 203 70.71 -17.67 2.71
C LEU A 203 72.00 -16.88 2.97
N LEU A 204 72.00 -15.96 3.93
CA LEU A 204 73.17 -15.19 4.33
C LEU A 204 74.27 -16.10 4.90
N THR A 205 73.92 -17.11 5.72
CA THR A 205 74.91 -18.07 6.25
C THR A 205 75.55 -18.90 5.13
N ILE A 206 74.79 -19.31 4.12
CA ILE A 206 75.31 -20.06 2.96
C ILE A 206 76.27 -19.18 2.16
N VAL A 207 75.89 -17.93 1.87
CA VAL A 207 76.75 -16.98 1.14
C VAL A 207 78.05 -16.72 1.88
N LEU A 208 77.99 -16.52 3.21
CA LEU A 208 79.19 -16.35 4.03
C LEU A 208 80.08 -17.60 4.01
N ALA A 209 79.50 -18.80 4.14
CA ALA A 209 80.26 -20.04 4.11
C ALA A 209 80.99 -20.23 2.77
N ILE A 210 80.32 -19.95 1.64
CA ILE A 210 80.94 -19.98 0.31
C ILE A 210 82.05 -18.93 0.21
N TYR A 211 81.80 -17.69 0.65
CA TYR A 211 82.79 -16.62 0.61
C TYR A 211 84.06 -16.96 1.41
N PHE A 212 83.91 -17.51 2.62
CA PHE A 212 85.05 -17.93 3.43
C PHE A 212 85.77 -19.15 2.85
N ASN A 213 85.03 -20.10 2.26
CA ASN A 213 85.64 -21.26 1.59
C ASN A 213 86.46 -20.83 0.35
N LEU A 214 85.93 -19.90 -0.46
CA LEU A 214 86.59 -19.42 -1.67
C LEU A 214 87.79 -18.52 -1.38
N ARG A 215 87.79 -17.80 -0.26
CA ARG A 215 88.91 -16.93 0.17
C ARG A 215 89.96 -17.67 1.01
N GLY A 216 89.60 -18.84 1.56
CA GLY A 216 90.49 -19.69 2.35
C GLY A 216 91.32 -20.67 1.51
N HIS A 217 91.10 -20.73 0.20
CA HIS A 217 91.95 -21.39 -0.79
C HIS A 217 92.84 -20.37 -1.50
#